data_AF-A0A8H7IRD7-F1
#
_entry.id   AF-A0A8H7IRD7-F1
#
_cell.length_a   1.000
_cell.length_b   1.000
_cell.length_c   1.000
_cell.angle_alpha   90.00
_cell.angle_beta   90.00
_cell.angle_gamma   90.00
#
_symmetry.space_group_name_H-M   'P 1'
#
loop_
_entity.id
_entity.type
_entity.pdbx_description
1 polymer ?
#
loop_
_entity_poly.entity_id
_entity_poly.type
_entity_poly.pdbx_seq_one_letter_code
_entity_poly.pdbx_strand_id
1 'polypeptide(L)'
;MTAADIITDPDLRAVLDAATLAQQQCDALLALLAEHPLPPSSSRPAENQMPPEVAEQISSAQKALHAHLAAVRNQNRKALLSVRATKHATADARHEVDTLHLALQNLYYEQRHLESEIKACQGYDHPYQKLPLMPEDEFAATFPDVVEGCREAAQKAVLERGDKAGGGESGGEDVGMEGGDEDTAYEEEVFEDALMKARIEHEHKERLALEEKRQGLLKKKQGLIAENNKRKEDLAKLDESLEKFIEAAKPIEQTFQKEY
;
A
#
# COMPACT_ATOMS: atom_id res chain seq x y z
N MET A 1 28.65 -4.36 -53.52
CA MET A 1 28.71 -4.50 -52.05
C MET A 1 29.47 -5.76 -51.74
N THR A 2 30.64 -5.64 -51.13
CA THR A 2 31.46 -6.79 -50.75
C THR A 2 30.99 -7.32 -49.40
N ALA A 3 31.27 -8.58 -49.06
CA ALA A 3 30.93 -9.14 -47.75
C ALA A 3 31.54 -8.33 -46.58
N ALA A 4 32.65 -7.64 -46.83
CA ALA A 4 33.29 -6.73 -45.89
C ALA A 4 32.42 -5.49 -45.60
N ASP A 5 31.55 -5.05 -46.50
CA ASP A 5 30.72 -3.86 -46.27
C ASP A 5 29.48 -4.16 -45.39
N ILE A 6 29.13 -5.44 -45.23
CA ILE A 6 27.91 -5.91 -44.54
C ILE A 6 28.22 -6.36 -43.09
N ILE A 7 29.43 -6.87 -42.84
CA ILE A 7 29.82 -7.41 -41.52
C ILE A 7 30.34 -6.27 -40.63
N THR A 8 29.54 -5.89 -39.63
CA THR A 8 29.87 -4.84 -38.65
C THR A 8 30.55 -5.36 -37.38
N ASP A 9 30.38 -6.65 -37.05
CA ASP A 9 30.95 -7.24 -35.84
C ASP A 9 32.48 -7.42 -35.96
N PRO A 10 33.26 -6.96 -34.96
CA PRO A 10 34.72 -6.96 -35.04
C PRO A 10 35.34 -8.36 -35.02
N ASP A 11 34.75 -9.32 -34.31
CA ASP A 11 35.25 -10.69 -34.27
C ASP A 11 34.97 -11.40 -35.61
N LEU A 12 33.78 -11.19 -36.21
CA LEU A 12 33.46 -11.71 -37.54
C LEU A 12 34.30 -11.06 -38.64
N ARG A 13 34.65 -9.77 -38.51
CA ARG A 13 35.58 -9.08 -39.41
C ARG A 13 36.96 -9.73 -39.36
N ALA A 14 37.48 -10.01 -38.16
CA ALA A 14 38.77 -10.67 -37.99
C ALA A 14 38.80 -12.10 -38.56
N VAL A 15 37.67 -12.82 -38.51
CA VAL A 15 37.52 -14.12 -39.18
C VAL A 15 37.56 -13.97 -40.71
N LEU A 16 36.87 -12.97 -41.25
CA LEU A 16 36.87 -12.68 -42.68
C LEU A 16 38.27 -12.33 -43.17
N ASP A 17 38.98 -11.43 -42.48
CA ASP A 17 40.34 -11.00 -42.84
C ASP A 17 41.31 -12.20 -42.82
N ALA A 18 41.23 -13.04 -41.78
CA ALA A 18 42.04 -14.26 -41.69
C ALA A 18 41.72 -15.25 -42.84
N ALA A 19 40.45 -15.37 -43.22
CA ALA A 19 40.02 -16.24 -44.31
C ALA A 19 40.49 -15.72 -45.67
N THR A 20 40.43 -14.40 -45.88
CA THR A 20 40.93 -13.75 -47.09
C THR A 20 42.44 -13.93 -47.24
N LEU A 21 43.21 -13.79 -46.15
CA LEU A 21 44.66 -14.08 -46.16
C LEU A 21 44.95 -15.55 -46.49
N ALA A 22 44.19 -16.49 -45.92
CA ALA A 22 44.34 -17.91 -46.24
C ALA A 22 44.03 -18.21 -47.72
N GLN A 23 42.99 -17.56 -48.28
CA GLN A 23 42.63 -17.68 -49.68
C GLN A 23 43.72 -17.12 -50.60
N GLN A 24 44.23 -15.92 -50.31
CA GLN A 24 45.33 -15.31 -51.07
C GLN A 24 46.57 -16.20 -51.08
N GLN A 25 46.90 -16.85 -49.95
CA GLN A 25 48.02 -17.77 -49.87
C GLN A 25 47.77 -19.08 -50.66
N CYS A 26 46.54 -19.60 -50.68
CA CYS A 26 46.16 -20.72 -51.54
C CYS A 26 46.33 -20.35 -53.02
N ASP A 27 45.82 -19.19 -53.43
CA ASP A 27 45.88 -18.72 -54.82
C ASP A 27 47.33 -18.52 -55.26
N ALA A 28 48.18 -17.95 -54.40
CA ALA A 28 49.61 -17.81 -54.64
C ALA A 28 50.34 -19.16 -54.78
N LEU A 29 50.01 -20.14 -53.93
CA LEU A 29 50.58 -21.50 -54.01
C LEU A 29 50.13 -22.22 -55.29
N LEU A 30 48.86 -22.07 -55.69
CA LEU A 30 48.34 -22.63 -56.94
C LEU A 30 49.01 -22.00 -58.17
N ALA A 31 49.26 -20.68 -58.14
CA ALA A 31 50.00 -19.99 -59.20
C ALA A 31 51.44 -20.53 -59.32
N LEU A 32 52.16 -20.68 -58.20
CA LEU A 32 53.51 -21.25 -58.18
C LEU A 32 53.57 -22.69 -58.72
N LEU A 33 52.56 -23.52 -58.41
CA LEU A 33 52.46 -24.88 -58.94
C LEU A 33 52.10 -24.92 -60.43
N ALA A 34 51.31 -23.94 -60.91
CA ALA A 34 50.96 -23.82 -62.32
C ALA A 34 52.13 -23.36 -63.19
N GLU A 35 53.05 -22.54 -62.65
CA GLU A 35 54.30 -22.13 -63.32
C GLU A 35 55.32 -23.28 -63.41
N HIS A 36 55.20 -24.30 -62.56
CA HIS A 36 56.09 -25.47 -62.51
C HIS A 36 55.32 -26.80 -62.54
N PRO A 37 54.64 -27.14 -63.65
CA PRO A 37 53.86 -28.36 -63.75
C PRO A 37 54.75 -29.61 -63.76
N LEU A 38 54.44 -30.58 -62.89
CA LEU A 38 55.11 -31.88 -62.86
C LEU A 38 54.73 -32.70 -64.12
N PRO A 39 55.68 -33.44 -64.73
CA PRO A 39 55.37 -34.32 -65.86
C PRO A 39 54.44 -35.46 -65.42
N PRO A 40 53.46 -35.87 -66.25
CA PRO A 40 52.40 -36.80 -65.87
C PRO A 40 52.85 -38.26 -65.64
N SER A 41 54.12 -38.59 -65.84
CA SER A 41 54.65 -39.93 -65.56
C SER A 41 56.17 -39.91 -65.45
N SER A 42 56.69 -40.00 -64.24
CA SER A 42 58.12 -40.04 -63.95
C SER A 42 58.33 -40.90 -62.70
N SER A 43 59.13 -41.94 -62.84
CA SER A 43 59.44 -42.95 -61.81
C SER A 43 60.40 -42.46 -60.71
N ARG A 44 60.62 -41.14 -60.60
CA ARG A 44 61.46 -40.53 -59.55
C ARG A 44 60.59 -39.94 -58.44
N PRO A 45 61.03 -39.98 -57.17
CA PRO A 45 60.36 -39.25 -56.09
C PRO A 45 60.25 -37.75 -56.44
N ALA A 46 59.11 -37.12 -56.12
CA ALA A 46 58.80 -35.72 -56.48
C ALA A 46 59.86 -34.70 -56.03
N GLU A 47 60.60 -35.00 -54.96
CA GLU A 47 61.71 -34.17 -54.43
C GLU A 47 62.89 -34.03 -55.41
N ASN A 48 63.03 -34.91 -56.40
CA ASN A 48 64.15 -34.94 -57.35
C ASN A 48 63.78 -34.44 -58.77
N GLN A 49 62.59 -33.86 -58.95
CA GLN A 49 62.06 -33.40 -60.25
C GLN A 49 61.91 -31.89 -60.37
N MET A 50 61.82 -31.20 -59.23
CA MET A 50 61.70 -29.75 -59.15
C MET A 50 63.08 -29.13 -58.83
N PRO A 51 63.42 -27.94 -59.34
CA PRO A 51 64.59 -27.22 -58.87
C PRO A 51 64.55 -27.08 -57.33
N PRO A 52 65.67 -27.29 -56.62
CA PRO A 52 65.67 -27.31 -55.15
C PRO A 52 65.14 -25.99 -54.55
N GLU A 53 65.37 -24.88 -55.24
CA GLU A 53 64.87 -23.55 -54.88
C GLU A 53 63.33 -23.45 -54.94
N VAL A 54 62.69 -24.06 -55.95
CA VAL A 54 61.23 -24.07 -56.10
C VAL A 54 60.59 -25.02 -55.08
N ALA A 55 61.23 -26.16 -54.79
CA ALA A 55 60.77 -27.09 -53.75
C ALA A 55 60.77 -26.43 -52.36
N GLU A 56 61.80 -25.62 -52.05
CA GLU A 56 61.87 -24.83 -50.81
C GLU A 56 60.78 -23.76 -50.75
N GLN A 57 60.53 -23.04 -51.86
CA GLN A 57 59.45 -22.05 -51.95
C GLN A 57 58.07 -22.67 -51.73
N ILE A 58 57.79 -23.84 -52.31
CA ILE A 58 56.53 -24.58 -52.09
C ILE A 58 56.41 -25.00 -50.64
N SER A 59 57.47 -25.55 -50.03
CA SER A 59 57.45 -25.95 -48.61
C SER A 59 57.18 -24.75 -47.68
N SER A 60 57.81 -23.61 -47.96
CA SER A 60 57.60 -22.36 -47.22
C SER A 60 56.16 -21.86 -47.37
N ALA A 61 55.63 -21.83 -48.60
CA ALA A 61 54.27 -21.42 -48.89
C ALA A 61 53.22 -22.36 -48.27
N GLN A 62 53.47 -23.66 -48.22
CA GLN A 62 52.63 -24.65 -47.51
C GLN A 62 52.61 -24.41 -46.00
N LYS A 63 53.77 -24.13 -45.38
CA LYS A 63 53.85 -23.79 -43.96
C LYS A 63 53.09 -22.50 -43.66
N ALA A 64 53.20 -21.48 -44.50
CA ALA A 64 52.43 -20.24 -44.39
C ALA A 64 50.92 -20.50 -44.51
N LEU A 65 50.49 -21.31 -45.47
CA LEU A 65 49.08 -21.68 -45.61
C LEU A 65 48.55 -22.41 -44.36
N HIS A 66 49.29 -23.37 -43.82
CA HIS A 66 48.91 -24.06 -42.59
C HIS A 66 48.80 -23.09 -41.39
N ALA A 67 49.68 -22.10 -41.30
CA ALA A 67 49.61 -21.05 -40.30
C ALA A 67 48.34 -20.18 -40.46
N HIS A 68 48.01 -19.76 -41.68
CA HIS A 68 46.78 -19.00 -41.95
C HIS A 68 45.51 -19.83 -41.66
N LEU A 69 45.47 -21.11 -42.02
CA LEU A 69 44.35 -21.99 -41.68
C LEU A 69 44.20 -22.20 -40.17
N ALA A 70 45.30 -22.25 -39.42
CA ALA A 70 45.25 -22.26 -37.96
C ALA A 70 44.71 -20.93 -37.40
N ALA A 71 45.12 -19.79 -37.97
CA ALA A 71 44.61 -18.48 -37.59
C ALA A 71 43.09 -18.35 -37.82
N VAL A 72 42.58 -18.81 -38.97
CA VAL A 72 41.13 -18.83 -39.26
C VAL A 72 40.37 -19.64 -38.22
N ARG A 73 40.84 -20.85 -37.90
CA ARG A 73 40.21 -21.70 -36.87
C ARG A 73 40.21 -21.04 -35.50
N ASN A 74 41.31 -20.39 -35.12
CA ASN A 74 41.41 -19.69 -33.84
C ASN A 74 40.47 -18.48 -33.76
N GLN A 75 40.42 -17.65 -34.80
CA GLN A 75 39.51 -16.51 -34.84
C GLN A 75 38.05 -16.95 -34.85
N ASN A 76 37.70 -18.02 -35.57
CA ASN A 76 36.35 -18.55 -35.58
C ASN A 76 35.94 -19.07 -34.19
N ARG A 77 36.84 -19.79 -33.51
CA ARG A 77 36.61 -20.22 -32.13
C ARG A 77 36.42 -19.05 -31.18
N LYS A 78 37.20 -17.96 -31.35
CA LYS A 78 37.05 -16.74 -30.56
C LYS A 78 35.66 -16.10 -30.76
N ALA A 79 35.22 -15.95 -32.01
CA ALA A 79 33.90 -15.42 -32.33
C ALA A 79 32.75 -16.28 -31.76
N LEU A 80 32.87 -17.60 -31.82
CA LEU A 80 31.87 -18.50 -31.22
C LEU A 80 31.83 -18.37 -29.68
N LEU A 81 32.97 -18.18 -29.04
CA LEU A 81 33.05 -17.97 -27.59
C LEU A 81 32.45 -16.62 -27.19
N SER A 82 32.69 -15.56 -27.95
CA SER A 82 32.10 -14.24 -27.67
C SER A 82 30.57 -14.28 -27.83
N VAL A 83 30.05 -14.90 -28.89
CA VAL A 83 28.59 -15.12 -29.06
C VAL A 83 27.97 -15.93 -27.91
N ARG A 84 28.67 -16.96 -27.43
CA ARG A 84 28.18 -17.74 -26.27
C ARG A 84 28.17 -16.91 -24.99
N ALA A 85 29.21 -16.09 -24.78
CA ALA A 85 29.31 -15.21 -23.63
C ALA A 85 28.22 -14.14 -23.64
N THR A 86 27.97 -13.49 -24.79
CA THR A 86 26.91 -12.48 -24.91
C THR A 86 25.52 -13.08 -24.72
N LYS A 87 25.28 -14.30 -25.23
CA LYS A 87 24.03 -15.03 -24.99
C LYS A 87 23.79 -15.32 -23.50
N HIS A 88 24.85 -15.73 -22.79
CA HIS A 88 24.76 -15.97 -21.35
C HIS A 88 24.48 -14.68 -20.58
N ALA A 89 25.25 -13.62 -20.84
CA ALA A 89 25.07 -12.33 -20.18
C ALA A 89 23.67 -11.74 -20.44
N THR A 90 23.13 -11.91 -21.65
CA THR A 90 21.77 -11.46 -21.98
C THR A 90 20.71 -12.28 -21.24
N ALA A 91 20.93 -13.58 -21.05
CA ALA A 91 20.03 -14.43 -20.29
C ALA A 91 20.02 -14.08 -18.80
N ASP A 92 21.20 -13.80 -18.22
CA ASP A 92 21.33 -13.38 -16.82
C ASP A 92 20.65 -12.02 -16.59
N ALA A 93 20.93 -11.03 -17.46
CA ALA A 93 20.30 -9.71 -17.38
C ALA A 93 18.77 -9.81 -17.55
N ARG A 94 18.28 -10.68 -18.44
CA ARG A 94 16.85 -10.94 -18.57
C ARG A 94 16.26 -11.54 -17.30
N HIS A 95 16.94 -12.51 -16.70
CA HIS A 95 16.48 -13.13 -15.46
C HIS A 95 16.38 -12.10 -14.32
N GLU A 96 17.37 -11.22 -14.20
CA GLU A 96 17.36 -10.13 -13.22
C GLU A 96 16.18 -9.17 -13.44
N VAL A 97 15.89 -8.79 -14.69
CA VAL A 97 14.71 -7.99 -15.04
C VAL A 97 13.42 -8.69 -14.61
N ASP A 98 13.28 -9.99 -14.88
CA ASP A 98 12.09 -10.76 -14.49
C ASP A 98 11.93 -10.83 -12.97
N THR A 99 13.04 -10.99 -12.23
CA THR A 99 13.05 -10.97 -10.75
C THR A 99 12.63 -9.62 -10.20
N LEU A 100 13.18 -8.52 -10.72
CA LEU A 100 12.81 -7.17 -10.29
C LEU A 100 11.35 -6.84 -10.64
N HIS A 101 10.87 -7.31 -11.80
CA HIS A 101 9.48 -7.13 -12.18
C HIS A 101 8.52 -7.83 -11.20
N LEU A 102 8.84 -9.05 -10.76
CA LEU A 102 8.06 -9.76 -9.76
C LEU A 102 8.08 -9.04 -8.40
N ALA A 103 9.25 -8.56 -7.96
CA ALA A 103 9.36 -7.80 -6.72
C ALA A 103 8.52 -6.51 -6.77
N LEU A 104 8.54 -5.80 -7.91
CA LEU A 104 7.72 -4.61 -8.12
C LEU A 104 6.22 -4.94 -8.09
N GLN A 105 5.78 -6.04 -8.69
CA GLN A 105 4.38 -6.47 -8.62
C GLN A 105 3.93 -6.77 -7.18
N ASN A 106 4.80 -7.38 -6.38
CA ASN A 106 4.52 -7.64 -4.96
C ASN A 106 4.31 -6.33 -4.20
N LEU A 107 5.16 -5.32 -4.44
CA LEU A 107 5.02 -3.99 -3.81
C LEU A 107 3.72 -3.30 -4.25
N TYR A 108 3.35 -3.36 -5.54
CA TYR A 108 2.07 -2.80 -5.99
C TYR A 108 0.86 -3.49 -5.34
N TYR A 109 0.94 -4.80 -5.12
CA TYR A 109 -0.09 -5.52 -4.41
C TYR A 109 -0.19 -5.06 -2.95
N GLU A 110 0.94 -4.98 -2.25
CA GLU A 110 1.01 -4.50 -0.87
C GLU A 110 0.47 -3.07 -0.75
N GLN A 111 0.89 -2.16 -1.62
CA GLN A 111 0.39 -0.79 -1.68
C GLN A 111 -1.14 -0.78 -1.83
N ARG A 112 -1.69 -1.50 -2.81
CA ARG A 112 -3.14 -1.54 -3.04
C ARG A 112 -3.89 -2.13 -1.84
N HIS A 113 -3.32 -3.14 -1.20
CA HIS A 113 -3.89 -3.75 -0.01
C HIS A 113 -3.97 -2.74 1.14
N LEU A 114 -2.85 -2.07 1.45
CA LEU A 114 -2.79 -1.04 2.48
C LEU A 114 -3.70 0.15 2.17
N GLU A 115 -3.73 0.63 0.93
CA GLU A 115 -4.66 1.69 0.50
C GLU A 115 -6.13 1.29 0.70
N SER A 116 -6.45 0.01 0.49
CA SER A 116 -7.81 -0.50 0.69
C SER A 116 -8.15 -0.58 2.18
N GLU A 117 -7.21 -1.01 3.02
CA GLU A 117 -7.37 -1.01 4.48
C GLU A 117 -7.50 0.41 5.04
N ILE A 118 -6.67 1.35 4.60
CA ILE A 118 -6.77 2.76 4.96
C ILE A 118 -8.14 3.31 4.60
N LYS A 119 -8.64 3.05 3.38
CA LYS A 119 -9.99 3.46 2.97
C LYS A 119 -11.08 2.83 3.83
N ALA A 120 -10.92 1.57 4.23
CA ALA A 120 -11.86 0.90 5.13
C ALA A 120 -11.86 1.54 6.53
N CYS A 121 -10.69 1.91 7.04
CA CYS A 121 -10.55 2.62 8.31
C CYS A 121 -11.12 4.04 8.24
N GLN A 122 -10.84 4.78 7.17
CA GLN A 122 -11.36 6.15 6.96
C GLN A 122 -12.87 6.17 6.72
N GLY A 123 -13.41 5.14 6.06
CA GLY A 123 -14.84 4.97 5.82
C GLY A 123 -15.60 4.35 6.99
N TYR A 124 -14.96 4.16 8.14
CA TYR A 124 -15.63 3.58 9.31
C TYR A 124 -16.75 4.50 9.79
N ASP A 125 -17.96 3.98 9.83
CA ASP A 125 -19.15 4.69 10.24
C ASP A 125 -19.20 4.80 11.77
N HIS A 126 -18.69 5.91 12.30
CA HIS A 126 -18.62 6.14 13.73
C HIS A 126 -20.02 6.46 14.30
N PRO A 127 -20.53 5.67 15.28
CA PRO A 127 -21.88 5.85 15.81
C PRO A 127 -22.13 7.24 16.40
N TYR A 128 -21.10 7.89 16.96
CA TYR A 128 -21.23 9.21 17.58
C TYR A 128 -21.63 10.31 16.61
N GLN A 129 -21.31 10.19 15.32
CA GLN A 129 -21.66 11.19 14.30
C GLN A 129 -23.17 11.24 14.02
N LYS A 130 -23.91 10.21 14.42
CA LYS A 130 -25.38 10.12 14.24
C LYS A 130 -26.16 10.53 15.48
N LEU A 131 -25.48 10.88 16.58
CA LEU A 131 -26.17 11.28 17.79
C LEU A 131 -26.80 12.67 17.57
N PRO A 132 -28.09 12.86 17.90
CA PRO A 132 -28.68 14.19 17.92
C PRO A 132 -28.13 14.93 19.12
N LEU A 133 -27.08 15.73 18.89
CA LEU A 133 -26.42 16.59 19.87
C LEU A 133 -26.85 18.04 19.64
N MET A 134 -26.75 18.86 20.69
CA MET A 134 -26.83 20.31 20.57
C MET A 134 -25.76 20.83 19.57
N PRO A 135 -26.11 21.77 18.67
CA PRO A 135 -25.15 22.41 17.77
C PRO A 135 -23.96 23.01 18.52
N GLU A 136 -22.79 23.08 17.86
CA GLU A 136 -21.55 23.55 18.49
C GLU A 136 -21.65 25.00 18.94
N ASP A 137 -22.24 25.87 18.12
CA ASP A 137 -22.42 27.28 18.42
C ASP A 137 -23.27 27.49 19.69
N GLU A 138 -24.35 26.72 19.81
CA GLU A 138 -25.24 26.77 20.99
C GLU A 138 -24.56 26.22 22.24
N PHE A 139 -23.80 25.13 22.09
CA PHE A 139 -23.07 24.52 23.19
C PHE A 139 -21.98 25.47 23.71
N ALA A 140 -21.22 26.10 22.81
CA ALA A 140 -20.17 27.05 23.16
C ALA A 140 -20.73 28.31 23.84
N ALA A 141 -21.88 28.80 23.38
CA ALA A 141 -22.55 29.94 24.01
C ALA A 141 -23.10 29.61 25.41
N THR A 142 -23.57 28.38 25.61
CA THR A 142 -24.20 27.96 26.88
C THR A 142 -23.16 27.51 27.91
N PHE A 143 -22.05 26.92 27.47
CA PHE A 143 -21.01 26.33 28.32
C PHE A 143 -19.60 26.82 27.98
N PRO A 144 -19.32 28.15 28.07
CA PRO A 144 -18.01 28.70 27.73
C PRO A 144 -16.87 28.11 28.59
N ASP A 145 -17.11 27.89 29.89
CA ASP A 145 -16.13 27.32 30.82
C ASP A 145 -15.66 25.92 30.38
N VAL A 146 -16.55 25.12 29.80
CA VAL A 146 -16.22 23.77 29.30
C VAL A 146 -15.36 23.87 28.04
N VAL A 147 -15.66 24.82 27.15
CA VAL A 147 -14.89 25.07 25.93
C VAL A 147 -13.48 25.53 26.28
N GLU A 148 -13.32 26.45 27.24
CA GLU A 148 -12.00 26.88 27.70
C GLU A 148 -11.21 25.72 28.32
N GLY A 149 -11.84 24.90 29.18
CA GLY A 149 -11.19 23.71 29.73
C GLY A 149 -10.74 22.70 28.66
N CYS A 150 -11.52 22.52 27.59
CA CYS A 150 -11.11 21.69 26.44
C CYS A 150 -9.90 22.29 25.70
N ARG A 151 -9.84 23.62 25.56
CA ARG A 151 -8.73 24.31 24.89
C ARG A 151 -7.45 24.25 25.72
N GLU A 152 -7.55 24.44 27.04
CA GLU A 152 -6.42 24.25 27.96
C GLU A 152 -5.90 22.80 27.94
N ALA A 153 -6.80 21.81 27.86
CA ALA A 153 -6.42 20.41 27.75
C ALA A 153 -5.66 20.12 26.44
N ALA A 154 -6.08 20.72 25.32
CA ALA A 154 -5.39 20.60 24.03
C ALA A 154 -3.98 21.21 24.06
N GLN A 155 -3.85 22.43 24.59
CA GLN A 155 -2.55 23.09 24.76
C GLN A 155 -1.60 22.28 25.65
N LYS A 156 -2.13 21.71 26.73
CA LYS A 156 -1.36 20.82 27.60
C LYS A 156 -0.87 19.56 26.87
N ALA A 157 -1.70 18.97 26.00
CA ALA A 157 -1.32 17.79 25.23
C ALA A 157 -0.18 18.08 24.23
N VAL A 158 -0.20 19.24 23.58
CA VAL A 158 0.90 19.70 22.70
C VAL A 158 2.20 19.85 23.48
N LEU A 159 2.14 20.49 24.66
CA LEU A 159 3.31 20.65 25.53
C LEU A 159 3.89 19.30 25.98
N GLU A 160 3.04 18.36 26.39
CA GLU A 160 3.47 17.00 26.79
C GLU A 160 4.07 16.20 25.61
N ARG A 161 3.65 16.48 24.37
CA ARG A 161 4.23 15.88 23.15
C ARG A 161 5.64 16.44 22.89
N GLY A 162 5.82 17.75 23.02
CA GLY A 162 7.12 18.42 22.88
C GLY A 162 8.16 17.95 23.92
N ASP A 163 7.76 17.82 25.18
CA ASP A 163 8.65 17.35 26.26
C ASP A 163 9.14 15.91 26.05
N LYS A 164 8.32 15.04 25.43
CA LYS A 164 8.71 13.66 25.08
C LYS A 164 9.68 13.61 23.91
N ALA A 165 9.56 14.52 22.94
CA ALA A 165 10.48 14.61 21.80
C ALA A 165 11.88 15.13 22.23
N GLY A 166 11.94 16.03 23.21
CA GLY A 166 13.20 16.59 23.74
C GLY A 166 14.03 15.65 24.61
N GLY A 167 13.53 14.46 24.97
CA GLY A 167 14.23 13.48 25.81
C GLY A 167 15.04 12.42 25.04
N GLY A 168 15.00 12.42 23.71
CA GLY A 168 15.78 11.53 22.86
C GLY A 168 17.13 12.16 22.49
N GLU A 169 18.23 11.43 22.69
CA GLU A 169 19.60 11.81 22.35
C GLU A 169 19.72 12.55 21.00
N SER A 170 20.37 13.71 21.04
CA SER A 170 20.78 14.50 19.89
C SER A 170 21.65 13.68 18.94
N GLY A 171 21.12 13.37 17.76
CA GLY A 171 21.85 12.65 16.72
C GLY A 171 21.07 12.59 15.41
N GLY A 172 20.81 13.74 14.79
CA GLY A 172 20.17 13.79 13.47
C GLY A 172 20.06 15.23 13.00
N GLU A 173 20.36 15.45 11.72
CA GLU A 173 20.57 16.75 11.09
C GLU A 173 19.35 17.68 11.22
N ASP A 174 19.66 18.96 11.39
CA ASP A 174 18.77 20.11 11.29
C ASP A 174 18.02 20.10 9.95
N VAL A 175 16.84 19.47 9.95
CA VAL A 175 15.85 19.56 8.87
C VAL A 175 14.65 20.31 9.43
N GLY A 176 14.55 21.57 9.04
CA GLY A 176 13.26 22.16 8.70
C GLY A 176 12.47 22.73 9.86
N MET A 177 12.34 24.05 9.84
CA MET A 177 11.40 24.87 10.60
C MET A 177 9.94 24.55 10.15
N GLU A 178 9.44 23.34 10.38
CA GLU A 178 8.07 22.86 10.05
C GLU A 178 7.25 22.41 11.28
N GLY A 179 7.84 22.40 12.49
CA GLY A 179 7.14 21.90 13.69
C GLY A 179 5.97 22.77 14.18
N GLY A 180 5.93 24.07 13.84
CA GLY A 180 4.87 24.97 14.29
C GLY A 180 3.51 24.70 13.64
N ASP A 181 3.50 24.33 12.36
CA ASP A 181 2.26 24.06 11.62
C ASP A 181 1.69 22.68 12.01
N GLU A 182 2.54 21.68 12.25
CA GLU A 182 2.11 20.36 12.75
C GLU A 182 1.57 20.40 14.18
N ASP A 183 2.20 21.17 15.08
CA ASP A 183 1.74 21.28 16.46
C ASP A 183 0.42 22.05 16.55
N THR A 184 0.20 23.04 15.68
CA THR A 184 -1.08 23.76 15.58
C THR A 184 -2.20 22.83 15.10
N ALA A 185 -1.96 22.03 14.06
CA ALA A 185 -2.93 21.05 13.57
C ALA A 185 -3.28 20.00 14.64
N TYR A 186 -2.27 19.52 15.38
CA TYR A 186 -2.47 18.59 16.49
C TYR A 186 -3.27 19.22 17.64
N GLU A 187 -3.02 20.49 17.99
CA GLU A 187 -3.80 21.22 19.00
C GLU A 187 -5.29 21.26 18.63
N GLU A 188 -5.59 21.61 17.37
CA GLU A 188 -6.96 21.69 16.87
C GLU A 188 -7.66 20.33 16.91
N GLU A 189 -7.01 19.26 16.44
CA GLU A 189 -7.57 17.89 16.50
C GLU A 189 -7.88 17.44 17.94
N VAL A 190 -6.95 17.68 18.88
CA VAL A 190 -7.14 17.32 20.28
C VAL A 190 -8.27 18.15 20.92
N PHE A 191 -8.36 19.43 20.56
CA PHE A 191 -9.42 20.32 21.02
C PHE A 191 -10.79 19.85 20.53
N GLU A 192 -10.94 19.56 19.24
CA GLU A 192 -12.19 19.06 18.66
C GLU A 192 -12.63 17.74 19.32
N ASP A 193 -11.69 16.81 19.53
CA ASP A 193 -11.97 15.52 20.14
C ASP A 193 -12.35 15.66 21.63
N ALA A 194 -11.72 16.58 22.36
CA ALA A 194 -12.09 16.91 23.74
C ALA A 194 -13.48 17.55 23.82
N LEU A 195 -13.78 18.50 22.93
CA LEU A 195 -15.06 19.19 22.88
C LEU A 195 -16.20 18.22 22.53
N MET A 196 -15.98 17.33 21.56
CA MET A 196 -16.96 16.30 21.18
C MET A 196 -17.29 15.37 22.36
N LYS A 197 -16.28 14.90 23.11
CA LYS A 197 -16.48 14.08 24.31
C LYS A 197 -17.30 14.81 25.37
N ALA A 198 -16.97 16.08 25.64
CA ALA A 198 -17.70 16.89 26.59
C ALA A 198 -19.17 17.08 26.21
N ARG A 199 -19.46 17.32 24.92
CA ARG A 199 -20.82 17.43 24.38
C ARG A 199 -21.63 16.15 24.55
N ILE A 200 -21.04 15.00 24.23
CA ILE A 200 -21.68 13.69 24.39
C ILE A 200 -21.97 13.42 25.88
N GLU A 201 -21.02 13.73 26.76
CA GLU A 201 -21.18 13.50 28.20
C GLU A 201 -22.29 14.39 28.79
N HIS A 202 -22.35 15.66 28.35
CA HIS A 202 -23.42 16.58 28.75
C HIS A 202 -24.80 16.04 28.35
N GLU A 203 -25.00 15.71 27.07
CA GLU A 203 -26.26 15.16 26.56
C GLU A 203 -26.65 13.87 27.29
N HIS A 204 -25.68 12.99 27.57
CA HIS A 204 -25.91 11.78 28.33
C HIS A 204 -26.40 12.07 29.77
N LYS A 205 -25.77 13.03 30.47
CA LYS A 205 -26.20 13.46 31.80
C LYS A 205 -27.61 14.05 31.79
N GLU A 206 -27.93 14.88 30.79
CA GLU A 206 -29.26 15.45 30.64
C GLU A 206 -30.33 14.38 30.39
N ARG A 207 -30.06 13.43 29.50
CA ARG A 207 -30.98 12.31 29.23
C ARG A 207 -31.22 11.45 30.46
N LEU A 208 -30.17 11.16 31.24
CA LEU A 208 -30.32 10.44 32.50
C LEU A 208 -31.19 11.19 33.49
N ALA A 209 -30.96 12.51 33.66
CA ALA A 209 -31.76 13.33 34.57
C ALA A 209 -33.23 13.41 34.12
N LEU A 210 -33.50 13.49 32.82
CA LEU A 210 -34.86 13.47 32.28
C LEU A 210 -35.54 12.12 32.49
N GLU A 211 -34.83 11.00 32.30
CA GLU A 211 -35.37 9.66 32.54
C GLU A 211 -35.67 9.43 34.03
N GLU A 212 -34.81 9.90 34.94
CA GLU A 212 -35.07 9.84 36.38
C GLU A 212 -36.33 10.65 36.76
N LYS A 213 -36.45 11.89 36.25
CA LYS A 213 -37.65 12.72 36.43
C LYS A 213 -38.90 12.04 35.87
N ARG A 214 -38.80 11.43 34.68
CA ARG A 214 -39.90 10.68 34.05
C ARG A 214 -40.36 9.51 34.92
N GLN A 215 -39.43 8.73 35.46
CA GLN A 215 -39.74 7.62 36.35
C GLN A 215 -40.38 8.09 37.66
N GLY A 216 -39.89 9.19 38.24
CA GLY A 216 -40.50 9.81 39.42
C GLY A 216 -41.94 10.25 39.18
N LEU A 217 -42.18 10.96 38.07
CA LEU A 217 -43.53 11.38 37.67
C LEU A 217 -44.45 10.19 37.37
N LEU A 218 -43.93 9.12 36.78
CA LEU A 218 -44.69 7.91 36.51
C LEU A 218 -45.15 7.23 37.80
N LYS A 219 -44.27 7.11 38.81
CA LYS A 219 -44.62 6.60 40.15
C LYS A 219 -45.67 7.48 40.83
N LYS A 220 -45.50 8.81 40.79
CA LYS A 220 -46.48 9.76 41.36
C LYS A 220 -47.84 9.64 40.67
N LYS A 221 -47.86 9.53 39.34
CA LYS A 221 -49.10 9.30 38.56
C LYS A 221 -49.79 8.01 39.00
N GLN A 222 -49.07 6.90 39.13
CA GLN A 222 -49.63 5.63 39.59
C GLN A 222 -50.21 5.73 41.02
N GLY A 223 -49.51 6.41 41.93
CA GLY A 223 -49.99 6.66 43.29
C GLY A 223 -51.29 7.45 43.32
N LEU A 224 -51.37 8.55 42.55
CA LEU A 224 -52.58 9.35 42.44
C LEU A 224 -53.76 8.58 41.83
N ILE A 225 -53.51 7.72 40.84
CA ILE A 225 -54.55 6.84 40.27
C ILE A 225 -55.10 5.88 41.33
N ALA A 226 -54.21 5.24 42.10
CA ALA A 226 -54.62 4.33 43.16
C ALA A 226 -55.43 5.04 44.27
N GLU A 227 -54.98 6.23 44.68
CA GLU A 227 -55.69 7.04 45.68
C GLU A 227 -57.06 7.49 45.17
N ASN A 228 -57.15 7.90 43.91
CA ASN A 228 -58.41 8.31 43.30
C ASN A 228 -59.40 7.13 43.20
N ASN A 229 -58.93 5.94 42.80
CA ASN A 229 -59.74 4.73 42.79
C ASN A 229 -60.23 4.35 44.19
N LYS A 230 -59.36 4.43 45.21
CA LYS A 230 -59.75 4.17 46.59
C LYS A 230 -60.82 5.16 47.07
N ARG A 231 -60.62 6.46 46.83
CA ARG A 231 -61.61 7.49 47.18
C ARG A 231 -62.95 7.26 46.47
N LYS A 232 -62.92 6.85 45.21
CA LYS A 232 -64.12 6.48 44.45
C LYS A 232 -64.87 5.31 45.12
N GLU A 233 -64.16 4.27 45.53
CA GLU A 233 -64.75 3.13 46.25
C GLU A 233 -65.31 3.53 47.63
N ASP A 234 -64.59 4.36 48.38
CA ASP A 234 -65.02 4.84 49.69
C ASP A 234 -66.27 5.73 49.59
N LEU A 235 -66.33 6.61 48.58
CA LEU A 235 -67.53 7.41 48.29
C LEU A 235 -68.72 6.53 47.91
N ALA A 236 -68.53 5.51 47.07
CA ALA A 236 -69.60 4.59 46.70
C ALA A 236 -70.18 3.84 47.93
N LYS A 237 -69.33 3.45 48.90
CA LYS A 237 -69.78 2.83 50.16
C LYS A 237 -70.50 3.81 51.07
N LEU A 238 -70.06 5.07 51.10
CA LEU A 238 -70.74 6.12 51.87
C LEU A 238 -72.13 6.38 51.29
N ASP A 239 -72.25 6.47 49.96
CA ASP A 239 -73.53 6.63 49.27
C ASP A 239 -74.48 5.47 49.62
N GLU A 240 -74.01 4.22 49.56
CA GLU A 240 -74.80 3.04 49.96
C GLU A 240 -75.26 3.12 51.44
N SER A 241 -74.39 3.62 52.32
CA SER A 241 -74.70 3.79 53.74
C SER A 241 -75.72 4.90 53.99
N LEU A 242 -75.63 5.99 53.23
CA LEU A 242 -76.60 7.09 53.26
C LEU A 242 -77.96 6.64 52.75
N GLU A 243 -78.02 5.86 51.67
CA GLU A 243 -79.27 5.28 51.19
C GLU A 243 -79.95 4.42 52.27
N LYS A 244 -79.20 3.52 52.90
CA LYS A 244 -79.69 2.70 54.03
C LYS A 244 -80.18 3.55 55.20
N PHE A 245 -79.46 4.63 55.54
CA PHE A 245 -79.86 5.54 56.61
C PHE A 245 -81.18 6.26 56.28
N ILE A 246 -81.31 6.77 55.06
CA ILE A 246 -82.54 7.41 54.57
C ILE A 246 -83.71 6.42 54.64
N GLU A 247 -83.51 5.17 54.19
CA GLU A 247 -84.54 4.14 54.27
C GLU A 247 -84.94 3.80 55.70
N ALA A 248 -83.98 3.68 56.61
CA ALA A 248 -84.23 3.42 58.03
C ALA A 248 -84.93 4.58 58.75
N ALA A 249 -84.79 5.83 58.26
CA ALA A 249 -85.46 7.01 58.81
C ALA A 249 -86.93 7.16 58.37
N LYS A 250 -87.34 6.53 57.24
CA LYS A 250 -88.71 6.62 56.71
C LYS A 250 -89.82 6.28 57.74
N PRO A 251 -89.71 5.27 58.61
CA PRO A 251 -90.74 4.98 59.61
C PRO A 251 -90.91 6.09 60.66
N ILE A 252 -89.80 6.76 61.03
CA ILE A 252 -89.83 7.90 61.96
C ILE A 252 -90.58 9.06 61.30
N GLU A 253 -90.25 9.35 60.04
CA GLU A 253 -90.93 10.37 59.25
C GLU A 253 -92.45 10.08 59.12
N GLN A 254 -92.83 8.82 58.85
CA GLN A 254 -94.22 8.38 58.82
C GLN A 254 -94.94 8.51 60.17
N THR A 255 -94.21 8.45 61.29
CA THR A 255 -94.79 8.64 62.63
C THR A 255 -95.10 10.11 62.86
N PHE A 256 -94.17 11.01 62.56
CA PHE A 256 -94.41 12.46 62.65
C PHE A 256 -95.48 12.97 61.67
N GLN A 257 -95.64 12.31 60.51
CA GLN A 257 -96.71 12.61 59.55
C GLN A 257 -98.11 12.14 59.98
N LYS A 258 -98.22 11.28 61.00
CA LYS A 258 -99.51 10.77 61.52
C LYS A 258 -100.03 11.54 62.74
N GLU A 259 -99.17 12.31 63.42
CA GLU A 259 -99.53 13.10 64.61
C GLU A 259 -99.91 14.57 64.30
N TYR A 260 -100.05 14.92 63.02
CA TYR A 260 -100.63 16.17 62.54
C TYR A 260 -101.74 15.91 61.51
#